data_AF-A0A424YV10-F1
#
_entry.id   AF-A0A424YV10-F1
#
_cell.length_a   1.000
_cell.length_b   1.000
_cell.length_c   1.000
_cell.angle_alpha   90.00
_cell.angle_beta   90.00
_cell.angle_gamma   90.00
#
_symmetry.space_group_name_H-M   'P 1'
#
loop_
_entity.id
_entity.type
_entity.pdbx_description
1 polymer ?
#
loop_
_entity_poly.entity_id
_entity_poly.type
_entity_poly.pdbx_seq_one_letter_code
_entity_poly.pdbx_strand_id
1 'polypeptide(L)' 'MKEKMKIVPDTSVIIDGRISERIINGEYKNTEIYIPEAVIAELESQANKGIEIGFRGLDELKEIRKLADI' A
#
# COMPACT_ATOMS: atom_id res chain seq x y z
N MET A 1 -3.03 -16.33 -21.63
CA MET A 1 -2.55 -15.80 -20.33
C MET A 1 -3.68 -14.96 -19.76
N LYS A 2 -4.17 -15.21 -18.55
CA LYS A 2 -5.20 -14.34 -17.96
C LYS A 2 -4.57 -12.98 -17.69
N GLU A 3 -5.23 -11.90 -18.12
CA GLU A 3 -4.80 -10.54 -17.77
C GLU A 3 -4.75 -10.39 -16.25
N LYS A 4 -3.66 -9.80 -15.76
CA LYS A 4 -3.53 -9.39 -14.37
C LYS A 4 -4.24 -8.07 -14.19
N MET A 5 -5.03 -7.95 -13.12
CA MET A 5 -5.59 -6.66 -12.73
C MET A 5 -4.43 -5.75 -12.32
N LYS A 6 -4.44 -4.50 -12.77
CA LYS A 6 -3.42 -3.51 -12.41
C LYS A 6 -4.08 -2.41 -11.62
N ILE A 7 -3.55 -2.10 -10.44
CA ILE A 7 -4.06 -1.04 -9.58
C ILE A 7 -2.95 -0.09 -9.16
N VAL A 8 -3.32 1.18 -9.01
CA VAL A 8 -2.48 2.24 -8.46
C VAL A 8 -3.26 2.82 -7.28
N PRO A 9 -2.95 2.44 -6.03
CA PRO A 9 -3.65 2.97 -4.87
C PRO A 9 -3.28 4.43 -4.60
N ASP A 10 -4.25 5.17 -4.06
CA ASP A 10 -4.05 6.51 -3.51
C ASP A 10 -3.46 6.44 -2.08
N THR A 11 -2.84 7.53 -1.61
CA THR A 11 -2.21 7.62 -0.28
C THR A 11 -3.21 7.27 0.83
N SER A 12 -4.45 7.78 0.73
CA SER A 12 -5.50 7.57 1.72
C SER A 12 -5.87 6.10 1.91
N VAL A 13 -5.97 5.35 0.81
CA VAL A 13 -6.36 3.93 0.82
C VAL A 13 -5.26 3.04 1.43
N ILE A 14 -4.01 3.45 1.27
CA ILE A 14 -2.87 2.83 1.96
C ILE A 14 -2.97 3.12 3.46
N ILE A 15 -3.06 4.38 3.87
CA ILE A 15 -3.13 4.74 5.31
C ILE A 15 -4.28 4.00 6.04
N ASP A 16 -5.43 3.84 5.38
CA ASP A 16 -6.60 3.17 5.93
C ASP A 16 -6.45 1.63 6.06
N GLY A 17 -5.40 1.02 5.51
CA GLY A 17 -5.18 -0.42 5.57
C GLY A 17 -6.00 -1.25 4.58
N ARG A 18 -6.72 -0.61 3.66
CA ARG A 18 -7.68 -1.30 2.77
C ARG A 18 -7.01 -2.20 1.74
N ILE A 19 -5.75 -1.90 1.39
CA ILE A 19 -5.01 -2.71 0.41
C ILE A 19 -4.62 -4.05 1.01
N SER A 20 -3.99 -4.07 2.19
CA SER A 20 -3.63 -5.33 2.86
C SER A 20 -4.88 -6.16 3.20
N GLU A 21 -5.95 -5.53 3.69
CA GLU A 21 -7.22 -6.21 3.99
C GLU A 21 -7.76 -6.97 2.77
N ARG A 22 -7.80 -6.32 1.60
CA ARG A 22 -8.28 -6.93 0.35
C ARG A 22 -7.34 -8.01 -0.18
N ILE A 23 -6.03 -7.91 0.05
CA ILE A 23 -5.09 -8.99 -0.27
C ILE A 23 -5.40 -10.21 0.60
N ILE A 24 -5.55 -10.03 1.91
CA ILE A 24 -5.83 -11.09 2.89
C ILE A 24 -7.18 -11.77 2.59
N ASN A 25 -8.20 -11.00 2.24
CA ASN A 25 -9.52 -11.52 1.84
C ASN A 25 -9.50 -12.23 0.47
N GLY A 26 -8.38 -12.20 -0.25
CA GLY A 26 -8.23 -12.85 -1.55
C GLY A 26 -8.96 -12.14 -2.70
N GLU A 27 -9.31 -10.86 -2.53
CA GLU A 27 -9.95 -10.03 -3.55
C GLU A 27 -8.96 -9.59 -4.64
N TYR A 28 -7.67 -9.46 -4.29
CA TYR A 28 -6.60 -9.09 -5.22
C TYR A 28 -5.79 -10.28 -5.75
N LYS A 29 -6.47 -11.38 -6.06
CA LYS A 29 -5.86 -12.53 -6.75
C LYS A 29 -5.44 -12.14 -8.17
N ASN A 30 -4.20 -12.46 -8.55
CA ASN A 30 -3.64 -12.16 -9.88
C ASN A 30 -3.61 -10.65 -10.18
N THR A 31 -3.27 -9.83 -9.18
CA THR A 31 -3.19 -8.36 -9.27
C THR A 31 -1.74 -7.88 -9.18
N GLU A 32 -1.40 -6.85 -9.95
CA GLU A 32 -0.18 -6.05 -9.82
C GLU A 32 -0.54 -4.70 -9.18
N ILE A 33 0.11 -4.40 -8.05
CA ILE A 33 -0.10 -3.17 -7.29
C ILE A 33 1.10 -2.26 -7.52
N TYR A 34 0.88 -1.07 -8.05
CA TYR A 34 1.92 -0.08 -8.32
C TYR A 34 1.83 1.05 -7.32
N ILE A 35 2.80 1.16 -6.43
CA ILE A 35 2.88 2.26 -5.46
C ILE A 35 3.64 3.43 -6.11
N PRO A 36 3.02 4.62 -6.30
CA PRO A 36 3.73 5.77 -6.83
C PRO A 36 4.83 6.25 -5.86
N GLU A 37 6.00 6.62 -6.38
CA GLU A 37 7.09 7.16 -5.55
C GLU A 37 6.66 8.42 -4.76
N ALA A 38 5.76 9.23 -5.32
CA ALA A 38 5.22 10.41 -4.64
C ALA A 38 4.48 10.07 -3.34
N VAL A 39 3.79 8.92 -3.28
CA VAL A 39 3.10 8.45 -2.06
C VAL A 39 4.11 8.12 -0.97
N ILE A 40 5.22 7.48 -1.33
CA ILE A 40 6.30 7.15 -0.40
C ILE A 40 6.90 8.45 0.17
N ALA A 41 7.24 9.39 -0.70
CA ALA A 41 7.82 10.67 -0.30
C ALA A 41 6.89 11.50 0.61
N GLU A 42 5.57 11.47 0.36
CA GLU A 42 4.57 12.11 1.22
C GLU A 42 4.56 11.50 2.63
N LEU A 43 4.47 10.17 2.73
CA LEU A 43 4.43 9.46 4.00
C LEU A 43 5.72 9.64 4.81
N GLU A 44 6.88 9.57 4.16
CA GLU A 44 8.17 9.86 4.79
C GLU A 44 8.25 11.31 5.29
N SER A 45 7.80 12.29 4.50
CA SER A 45 7.77 13.70 4.90
C SER A 45 6.87 13.92 6.13
N GLN A 46 5.72 13.25 6.21
CA GLN A 46 4.83 13.31 7.36
C GLN A 46 5.46 12.63 8.59
N ALA A 47 6.04 11.44 8.44
CA ALA A 47 6.70 10.71 9.52
C ALA A 47 7.89 11.50 10.08
N ASN A 48 8.71 12.10 9.22
CA ASN A 48 9.84 12.94 9.62
C ASN A 48 9.41 14.19 10.41
N LYS A 49 8.17 14.65 10.23
CA LYS A 49 7.57 15.75 11.02
C LYS A 49 6.92 15.28 12.32
N GLY A 50 6.99 13.99 12.65
CA GLY A 50 6.35 13.41 13.82
C GLY A 50 4.84 13.20 13.67
N ILE A 51 4.30 13.27 12.44
CA ILE A 51 2.87 13.09 12.19
C ILE A 51 2.57 11.58 12.11
N GLU A 52 1.69 11.11 12.99
CA GLU A 52 1.34 9.68 13.14
C GLU A 52 0.90 9.03 11.82
N ILE A 53 0.17 9.78 10.99
CA ILE A 53 -0.31 9.32 9.68
C ILE A 53 0.83 8.82 8.79
N GLY A 54 1.98 9.52 8.79
CA GLY A 54 3.15 9.11 8.02
C GLY A 54 3.70 7.76 8.47
N PHE A 55 3.81 7.55 9.79
CA PHE A 55 4.25 6.27 10.35
C PHE A 55 3.28 5.13 10.01
N ARG A 56 1.98 5.36 10.18
CA ARG A 56 0.94 4.36 9.85
C ARG A 56 0.97 3.96 8.39
N GLY A 57 1.09 4.93 7.46
CA GLY A 57 1.18 4.62 6.04
C GLY A 57 2.46 3.86 5.67
N LEU A 58 3.60 4.18 6.27
CA LEU A 58 4.85 3.44 6.05
C LEU A 58 4.78 2.00 6.57
N ASP A 59 4.16 1.77 7.72
CA ASP A 59 3.97 0.42 8.26
C ASP A 59 3.00 -0.40 7.42
N GLU A 60 1.94 0.21 6.89
CA GLU A 60 1.07 -0.45 5.92
C GLU A 60 1.85 -0.85 4.65
N LEU A 61 2.66 0.05 4.09
CA LEU A 61 3.46 -0.28 2.90
C LEU A 61 4.39 -1.48 3.14
N LYS A 62 4.96 -1.59 4.34
CA LYS A 62 5.75 -2.78 4.73
C LYS A 62 4.90 -4.03 4.78
N GLU A 63 3.66 -3.94 5.28
CA GLU A 63 2.76 -5.09 5.35
C GLU A 63 2.31 -5.56 3.97
N ILE A 64 1.91 -4.64 3.09
CA ILE A 64 1.59 -4.93 1.69
C ILE A 64 2.77 -5.65 1.01
N ARG A 65 4.01 -5.18 1.26
CA ARG A 65 5.22 -5.80 0.72
C ARG A 65 5.40 -7.23 1.21
N LYS A 66 5.23 -7.50 2.50
CA LYS A 66 5.30 -8.86 3.05
C LYS A 66 4.26 -9.77 2.43
N LEU A 67 3.02 -9.30 2.28
CA LEU A 67 1.93 -10.08 1.69
C LEU A 67 2.16 -10.40 0.20
N ALA A 68 2.91 -9.56 -0.52
CA ALA A 68 3.27 -9.80 -1.91
C ALA A 68 4.42 -10.82 -2.08
N ASP A 69 5.23 -11.01 -1.04
CA ASP A 69 6.35 -11.96 -1.03
C ASP A 69 5.91 -13.38 -0.56
N ILE A 70 4.61 -13.60 -0.29
CA ILE A 70 3.98 -14.89 0.07
C ILE A 70 3.34 -15.54 -1.16
#